data_AF-A0A2E5WPK6-F1
#
_entry.id   AF-A0A2E5WPK6-F1
#
_cell.length_a   1.000
_cell.length_b   1.000
_cell.length_c   1.000
_cell.angle_alpha   90.00
_cell.angle_beta   90.00
_cell.angle_gamma   90.00
#
_symmetry.space_group_name_H-M   'P 1'
#
loop_
_entity.id
_entity.type
_entity.pdbx_description
1 polymer ?
#
loop_
_entity_poly.entity_id
_entity_poly.type
_entity_poly.pdbx_seq_one_letter_code
_entity_poly.pdbx_strand_id
1 'polypeptide(L)'
;FFEDKQSINENKNNKKNVENFFFSNKEVKDNITEDIKQNESNIAKNIINNHTRYFKNNDFNMINFEDFIYDKDVCSSCNKGELIQVNHEGILVCNICFKNYKYLVDNDKPSYKEPPKEISFYAYKRINHFREIIAQFQAKETTDIPDEIIEKIKNQIKKERLDLKDITNKKTKEILKKLNLNKYYEHIPFIKDKLGIKPPIMTPQLETTLCNLFMEIQEPYSKYCPKDRVNFLNYYYTIYKLCELLDQRQFLPYFPMLIDREKKIEQDMIWKNICADLDWDYIPTV
;
A
#
# COMPACT_ATOMS: atom_id res chain seq x y z
N PHE A 1 -20.82 -4.01 12.05
CA PHE A 1 -19.44 -4.19 11.52
C PHE A 1 -18.34 -3.80 12.51
N PHE A 2 -18.51 -2.79 13.37
CA PHE A 2 -17.56 -2.47 14.45
C PHE A 2 -17.97 -2.98 15.85
N GLU A 3 -19.25 -3.28 16.09
CA GLU A 3 -19.70 -3.83 17.38
C GLU A 3 -19.36 -5.33 17.54
N ASP A 4 -19.34 -6.10 16.45
CA ASP A 4 -19.05 -7.55 16.49
C ASP A 4 -17.58 -7.91 16.78
N LYS A 5 -16.69 -6.92 16.86
CA LYS A 5 -15.26 -7.14 17.12
C LYS A 5 -14.81 -6.78 18.54
N GLN A 6 -15.67 -6.18 19.36
CA GLN A 6 -15.36 -5.97 20.78
C GLN A 6 -15.44 -7.28 21.59
N SER A 7 -16.29 -8.22 21.19
CA SER A 7 -16.48 -9.51 21.87
C SER A 7 -15.39 -10.56 21.60
N ILE A 8 -14.50 -10.31 20.63
CA ILE A 8 -13.37 -11.21 20.29
C ILE A 8 -12.30 -11.15 21.40
N ASN A 9 -12.14 -10.00 22.06
CA ASN A 9 -11.12 -9.81 23.09
C ASN A 9 -11.50 -10.46 24.45
N GLU A 10 -12.78 -10.82 24.64
CA GLU A 10 -13.28 -11.43 25.89
C GLU A 10 -13.43 -12.96 25.82
N ASN A 11 -13.13 -13.60 24.68
CA ASN A 11 -13.16 -15.06 24.52
C ASN A 11 -14.52 -15.72 24.91
N LYS A 12 -15.64 -15.00 24.70
CA LYS A 12 -17.02 -15.45 25.01
C LYS A 12 -17.84 -15.81 23.76
N ASN A 13 -17.24 -16.43 22.74
CA ASN A 13 -18.01 -16.96 21.62
C ASN A 13 -18.43 -18.41 21.90
N ASN A 14 -19.74 -18.66 21.77
CA ASN A 14 -20.31 -20.01 21.85
C ASN A 14 -19.68 -20.91 20.78
N LYS A 15 -18.83 -21.84 21.22
CA LYS A 15 -18.26 -22.91 20.39
C LYS A 15 -19.37 -23.86 19.94
N LYS A 16 -20.15 -23.50 18.93
CA LYS A 16 -20.97 -24.46 18.20
C LYS A 16 -20.90 -24.19 16.71
N ASN A 17 -20.62 -25.28 15.99
CA ASN A 17 -20.82 -25.50 14.55
C ASN A 17 -19.72 -25.08 13.56
N VAL A 18 -18.50 -25.59 13.79
CA VAL A 18 -17.64 -26.01 12.65
C VAL A 18 -17.78 -27.52 12.40
N GLU A 19 -18.11 -28.30 13.44
CA GLU A 19 -18.27 -29.77 13.36
C GLU A 19 -19.37 -30.21 12.39
N ASN A 20 -20.53 -29.54 12.37
CA ASN A 20 -21.64 -29.93 11.48
C ASN A 20 -21.34 -29.77 9.98
N PHE A 21 -20.32 -28.96 9.63
CA PHE A 21 -19.95 -28.73 8.22
C PHE A 21 -19.10 -29.87 7.64
N PHE A 22 -18.35 -30.59 8.47
CA PHE A 22 -17.43 -31.65 8.01
C PHE A 22 -18.02 -33.07 8.07
N PHE A 23 -19.06 -33.31 8.88
CA PHE A 23 -19.60 -34.67 9.09
C PHE A 23 -20.90 -34.99 8.36
N SER A 24 -21.32 -34.13 7.43
CA SER A 24 -22.49 -34.42 6.59
C SER A 24 -22.09 -35.31 5.41
N ASN A 25 -22.03 -36.63 5.60
CA ASN A 25 -22.42 -37.63 4.59
C ASN A 25 -22.44 -39.09 5.10
N LYS A 26 -23.67 -39.62 5.12
CA LYS A 26 -24.16 -40.97 4.82
C LYS A 26 -23.76 -42.18 5.68
N GLU A 27 -24.81 -42.64 6.37
CA GLU A 27 -25.09 -44.04 6.70
C GLU A 27 -24.87 -44.97 5.49
N VAL A 28 -23.98 -45.96 5.63
CA VAL A 28 -24.10 -47.27 4.98
C VAL A 28 -23.63 -48.31 6.01
N LYS A 29 -24.59 -48.97 6.65
CA LYS A 29 -24.41 -50.32 7.18
C LYS A 29 -24.81 -51.27 6.06
N ASP A 30 -23.94 -52.21 5.71
CA ASP A 30 -24.29 -53.63 5.59
C ASP A 30 -23.08 -54.49 5.17
N ASN A 31 -22.84 -55.52 5.99
CA ASN A 31 -22.38 -56.88 5.71
C ASN A 31 -21.23 -57.12 4.71
N ILE A 32 -20.18 -57.82 5.17
CA ILE A 32 -19.83 -59.20 4.77
C ILE A 32 -18.60 -59.65 5.58
N THR A 33 -18.81 -60.75 6.31
CA THR A 33 -17.81 -61.61 6.92
C THR A 33 -17.01 -62.38 5.88
N GLU A 34 -15.74 -62.61 6.20
CA GLU A 34 -14.87 -63.69 5.71
C GLU A 34 -14.68 -63.82 4.19
N ASP A 35 -13.54 -63.35 3.70
CA ASP A 35 -12.75 -64.17 2.77
C ASP A 35 -11.27 -63.72 2.68
N ILE A 36 -10.41 -64.68 3.02
CA ILE A 36 -9.20 -65.06 2.27
C ILE A 36 -8.03 -64.06 2.28
N LYS A 37 -7.14 -64.31 3.24
CA LYS A 37 -5.70 -64.60 3.07
C LYS A 37 -4.93 -63.78 2.01
N GLN A 38 -3.90 -63.10 2.53
CA GLN A 38 -2.72 -62.53 1.84
C GLN A 38 -2.97 -61.16 1.18
N ASN A 39 -2.74 -60.07 1.93
CA ASN A 39 -2.00 -58.86 1.49
C ASN A 39 -2.21 -57.67 2.44
N GLU A 40 -1.62 -57.67 3.65
CA GLU A 40 -1.75 -56.55 4.60
C GLU A 40 -0.44 -56.04 5.23
N SER A 41 0.73 -56.37 4.67
CA SER A 41 1.93 -55.54 4.90
C SER A 41 1.85 -54.18 4.18
N ASN A 42 0.85 -54.00 3.29
CA ASN A 42 0.60 -52.78 2.53
C ASN A 42 -0.46 -51.86 3.12
N ILE A 43 -1.23 -52.27 4.14
CA ILE A 43 -2.24 -51.40 4.79
C ILE A 43 -1.73 -50.84 6.13
N ALA A 44 -0.81 -51.52 6.82
CA ALA A 44 -0.18 -51.00 8.04
C ALA A 44 0.76 -49.79 7.79
N LYS A 45 1.32 -49.64 6.58
CA LYS A 45 1.93 -48.37 6.13
C LYS A 45 0.89 -47.28 5.83
N ASN A 46 -0.33 -47.66 5.45
CA ASN A 46 -1.41 -46.74 5.08
C ASN A 46 -2.05 -45.97 6.26
N ILE A 47 -1.65 -46.21 7.51
CA ILE A 47 -2.06 -45.39 8.67
C ILE A 47 -0.86 -44.97 9.55
N ILE A 48 0.36 -44.96 9.01
CA ILE A 48 1.33 -43.92 9.41
C ILE A 48 0.88 -42.57 8.83
N ASN A 49 0.05 -42.64 7.77
CA ASN A 49 -0.38 -41.57 6.88
C ASN A 49 -1.60 -40.74 7.30
N ASN A 50 -2.39 -41.12 8.32
CA ASN A 50 -3.62 -40.38 8.59
C ASN A 50 -3.44 -39.34 9.72
N HIS A 51 -2.47 -38.43 9.49
CA HIS A 51 -2.10 -37.28 10.32
C HIS A 51 -1.34 -37.60 11.62
N THR A 52 -0.18 -38.28 11.59
CA THR A 52 0.69 -38.57 12.78
C THR A 52 -0.11 -38.63 14.09
N ARG A 53 -1.05 -39.59 14.11
CA ARG A 53 -2.43 -39.47 14.60
C ARG A 53 -2.75 -38.30 15.54
N TYR A 54 -3.28 -37.24 14.93
CA TYR A 54 -3.87 -36.03 15.48
C TYR A 54 -2.87 -35.01 16.08
N PHE A 55 -1.59 -35.16 15.72
CA PHE A 55 -0.44 -34.62 16.44
C PHE A 55 -0.38 -35.24 17.85
N LYS A 56 0.77 -35.20 18.51
CA LYS A 56 0.80 -35.25 19.97
C LYS A 56 -0.18 -34.18 20.48
N ASN A 57 -1.39 -34.61 20.83
CA ASN A 57 -2.59 -33.79 20.99
C ASN A 57 -2.41 -32.65 22.01
N ASN A 58 -2.03 -31.47 21.52
CA ASN A 58 -2.00 -30.18 22.23
C ASN A 58 -0.65 -29.69 22.81
N ASP A 59 0.51 -30.16 22.34
CA ASP A 59 1.76 -29.41 22.55
C ASP A 59 2.65 -29.41 21.29
N PHE A 60 2.79 -28.23 20.69
CA PHE A 60 3.48 -27.99 19.41
C PHE A 60 5.01 -28.23 19.44
N ASN A 61 5.59 -28.54 20.60
CA ASN A 61 7.04 -28.58 20.82
C ASN A 61 7.71 -29.94 20.54
N MET A 62 7.09 -30.81 19.75
CA MET A 62 7.58 -32.19 19.67
C MET A 62 7.57 -32.76 18.25
N ILE A 63 7.70 -31.88 17.25
CA ILE A 63 8.15 -32.23 15.91
C ILE A 63 9.68 -32.20 15.94
N ASN A 64 10.33 -33.36 15.88
CA ASN A 64 11.78 -33.37 15.74
C ASN A 64 12.11 -32.99 14.30
N PHE A 65 12.63 -31.78 14.09
CA PHE A 65 12.95 -31.28 12.75
C PHE A 65 13.97 -32.16 12.03
N GLU A 66 14.83 -32.84 12.80
CA GLU A 66 15.85 -33.78 12.31
C GLU A 66 15.26 -34.95 11.50
N ASP A 67 14.03 -35.40 11.81
CA ASP A 67 13.35 -36.47 11.07
C ASP A 67 12.91 -36.03 9.66
N PHE A 68 12.96 -34.73 9.36
CA PHE A 68 12.60 -34.12 8.08
C PHE A 68 13.80 -33.48 7.38
N ILE A 69 15.00 -33.63 7.93
CA ILE A 69 16.25 -33.21 7.27
C ILE A 69 16.68 -34.32 6.33
N TYR A 70 16.45 -34.11 5.03
CA TYR A 70 17.04 -34.92 3.98
C TYR A 70 18.29 -34.22 3.46
N ASP A 71 19.42 -34.93 3.38
CA ASP A 71 20.60 -34.45 2.67
C ASP A 71 20.22 -34.15 1.22
N LYS A 72 20.19 -32.86 0.87
CA LYS A 72 19.71 -32.38 -0.44
C LYS A 72 20.74 -32.56 -1.56
N ASP A 73 21.97 -32.97 -1.22
CA ASP A 73 23.09 -32.95 -2.15
C ASP A 73 23.38 -34.32 -2.78
N VAL A 74 22.79 -35.40 -2.26
CA VAL A 74 23.03 -36.78 -2.73
C VAL A 74 21.75 -37.43 -3.21
N CYS A 75 21.82 -38.04 -4.40
CA CYS A 75 20.68 -38.73 -5.01
C CYS A 75 20.23 -39.94 -4.18
N SER A 76 19.01 -39.90 -3.66
CA SER A 76 18.39 -40.97 -2.85
C SER A 76 18.18 -42.30 -3.55
N SER A 77 18.28 -42.36 -4.88
CA SER A 77 18.11 -43.60 -5.65
C SER A 77 19.41 -44.32 -5.99
N CYS A 78 20.55 -43.62 -5.98
CA CYS A 78 21.85 -44.24 -6.26
C CYS A 78 22.90 -44.01 -5.16
N ASN A 79 22.61 -43.16 -4.17
CA ASN A 79 23.45 -42.78 -3.02
C ASN A 79 24.89 -42.38 -3.38
N LYS A 80 25.14 -41.99 -4.63
CA LYS A 80 26.47 -41.68 -5.17
C LYS A 80 26.48 -40.45 -6.07
N GLY A 81 25.39 -40.20 -6.79
CA GLY A 81 25.31 -39.08 -7.72
C GLY A 81 24.89 -37.79 -7.04
N GLU A 82 25.45 -36.70 -7.51
CA GLU A 82 25.12 -35.33 -7.09
C GLU A 82 23.83 -34.87 -7.78
N LEU A 83 23.02 -34.09 -7.07
CA LEU A 83 21.76 -33.54 -7.56
C LEU A 83 21.97 -32.12 -8.14
N ILE A 84 21.92 -32.00 -9.47
CA ILE A 84 22.11 -30.73 -10.18
C ILE A 84 20.77 -29.99 -10.28
N GLN A 85 20.75 -28.72 -9.87
CA GLN A 85 19.56 -27.87 -9.90
C GLN A 85 19.25 -27.30 -11.29
N VAL A 86 18.02 -27.50 -11.75
CA VAL A 86 17.46 -26.92 -12.98
C VAL A 86 16.35 -25.93 -12.59
N ASN A 87 16.73 -24.68 -12.34
CA ASN A 87 15.86 -23.65 -11.73
C ASN A 87 14.59 -23.33 -12.52
N HIS A 88 14.65 -23.40 -13.86
CA HIS A 88 13.52 -23.05 -14.72
C HIS A 88 12.44 -24.14 -14.77
N GLU A 89 12.78 -25.38 -14.41
CA GLU A 89 11.85 -26.51 -14.40
C GLU A 89 11.49 -26.96 -12.98
N GLY A 90 12.15 -26.43 -11.95
CA GLY A 90 11.93 -26.82 -10.55
C GLY A 90 12.30 -28.27 -10.28
N ILE A 91 13.31 -28.79 -10.99
CA ILE A 91 13.77 -30.17 -10.85
C ILE A 91 15.25 -30.26 -10.48
N LEU A 92 15.59 -31.27 -9.70
CA LEU A 92 16.94 -31.75 -9.44
C LEU A 92 17.18 -32.97 -10.34
N VAL A 93 18.29 -33.00 -11.05
CA VAL A 93 18.68 -34.14 -11.91
C VAL A 93 19.95 -34.77 -11.38
N CYS A 94 19.92 -36.07 -11.13
CA CYS A 94 21.13 -36.81 -10.76
C CYS A 94 22.07 -36.99 -11.95
N ASN A 95 23.35 -36.69 -11.78
CA ASN A 95 24.38 -36.83 -12.81
C ASN A 95 24.77 -38.29 -13.14
N ILE A 96 24.38 -39.27 -12.33
CA ILE A 96 24.73 -40.70 -12.53
C ILE A 96 23.52 -41.52 -13.01
N CYS A 97 22.40 -41.46 -12.29
CA CYS A 97 21.23 -42.28 -12.60
C CYS A 97 20.14 -41.54 -13.38
N PHE A 98 20.36 -40.26 -13.70
CA PHE A 98 19.46 -39.39 -14.48
C PHE A 98 18.03 -39.28 -13.93
N LYS A 99 17.83 -39.66 -12.67
CA LYS A 99 16.53 -39.56 -12.02
C LYS A 99 16.26 -38.12 -11.63
N ASN A 100 15.04 -37.68 -11.89
CA ASN A 100 14.56 -36.34 -11.56
C ASN A 100 13.80 -36.35 -10.23
N TYR A 101 13.97 -35.27 -9.48
CA TYR A 101 13.24 -34.99 -8.25
C TYR A 101 12.69 -33.57 -8.31
N LYS A 102 11.41 -33.40 -7.99
CA LYS A 102 10.82 -32.06 -7.93
C LYS A 102 11.28 -31.37 -6.65
N TYR A 103 11.65 -30.11 -6.74
CA TYR A 103 11.95 -29.28 -5.58
C TYR A 103 11.20 -27.95 -5.66
N LEU A 104 10.89 -27.38 -4.50
CA LEU A 104 10.25 -26.08 -4.41
C LEU A 104 11.30 -25.01 -4.69
N VAL A 105 11.10 -24.26 -5.76
CA VAL A 105 11.88 -23.05 -6.06
C VAL A 105 11.18 -21.88 -5.37
N ASP A 106 11.73 -21.43 -4.24
CA ASP A 106 11.28 -20.19 -3.63
C ASP A 106 11.82 -19.03 -4.47
N ASN A 107 10.95 -18.44 -5.28
CA ASN A 107 11.32 -17.25 -6.04
C ASN A 107 11.15 -16.04 -5.11
N ASP A 108 12.24 -15.55 -4.53
CA ASP A 108 12.29 -14.30 -3.76
C ASP A 108 11.93 -13.04 -4.59
N LYS A 109 11.64 -13.20 -5.88
CA LYS A 109 11.07 -12.12 -6.70
C LYS A 109 9.55 -12.19 -6.61
N PRO A 110 8.89 -11.22 -5.96
CA PRO A 110 7.43 -11.16 -5.99
C PRO A 110 6.98 -11.08 -7.45
N SER A 111 6.12 -12.02 -7.84
CA SER A 111 5.38 -11.93 -9.08
C SER A 111 4.65 -10.58 -9.10
N TYR A 112 4.69 -9.87 -10.22
CA TYR A 112 4.09 -8.54 -10.44
C TYR A 112 2.58 -8.44 -10.13
N LYS A 113 1.96 -9.56 -9.72
CA LYS A 113 0.53 -9.72 -9.40
C LYS A 113 0.23 -9.78 -7.90
N GLU A 114 1.22 -9.85 -7.02
CA GLU A 114 0.96 -9.84 -5.58
C GLU A 114 1.12 -8.40 -5.04
N PRO A 115 0.06 -7.79 -4.49
CA PRO A 115 0.19 -6.50 -3.85
C PRO A 115 1.15 -6.62 -2.66
N PRO A 116 2.08 -5.67 -2.48
CA PRO A 116 3.09 -5.75 -1.42
C PRO A 116 2.43 -5.82 -0.03
N LYS A 117 3.03 -6.64 0.86
CA LYS A 117 2.58 -6.86 2.24
C LYS A 117 2.55 -5.55 3.06
N GLU A 118 1.39 -4.90 3.03
CA GLU A 118 0.69 -4.08 4.03
C GLU A 118 1.36 -2.97 4.87
N ILE A 119 2.63 -2.60 4.69
CA ILE A 119 3.18 -1.34 5.27
C ILE A 119 3.43 -0.26 4.19
N SER A 120 3.63 -0.69 2.94
CA SER A 120 4.08 0.17 1.83
C SER A 120 2.95 0.84 1.03
N PHE A 121 1.73 0.27 1.01
CA PHE A 121 0.68 0.77 0.12
C PHE A 121 0.23 2.20 0.44
N TYR A 122 0.14 2.55 1.73
CA TYR A 122 -0.33 3.88 2.13
C TYR A 122 0.73 4.96 1.95
N ALA A 123 1.99 4.65 2.23
CA ALA A 123 3.13 5.54 1.93
C ALA A 123 3.23 5.81 0.42
N TYR A 124 3.10 4.76 -0.39
CA TYR A 124 3.06 4.85 -1.86
C TYR A 124 1.89 5.72 -2.35
N LYS A 125 0.69 5.57 -1.77
CA LYS A 125 -0.47 6.40 -2.13
C LYS A 125 -0.25 7.88 -1.78
N ARG A 126 0.36 8.19 -0.63
CA ARG A 126 0.65 9.57 -0.20
C ARG A 126 1.67 10.25 -1.09
N ILE A 127 2.77 9.58 -1.45
CA ILE A 127 3.80 10.18 -2.31
C ILE A 127 3.25 10.44 -3.73
N ASN A 128 2.39 9.57 -4.25
CA ASN A 128 1.76 9.81 -5.55
C ASN A 128 0.82 11.02 -5.51
N HIS A 129 0.01 11.14 -4.47
CA HIS A 129 -0.84 12.30 -4.30
C HIS A 129 -0.02 13.60 -4.11
N PHE A 130 1.11 13.53 -3.39
CA PHE A 130 2.04 14.65 -3.28
C PHE A 130 2.60 15.08 -4.63
N ARG A 131 3.00 14.13 -5.48
CA ARG A 131 3.45 14.38 -6.87
C ARG A 131 2.36 15.00 -7.72
N GLU A 132 1.12 14.49 -7.62
CA GLU A 132 -0.04 15.07 -8.31
C GLU A 132 -0.25 16.53 -7.93
N ILE A 133 -0.14 16.88 -6.65
CA ILE A 133 -0.31 18.26 -6.18
C ILE A 133 0.82 19.16 -6.71
N ILE A 134 2.07 18.68 -6.75
CA ILE A 134 3.18 19.40 -7.38
C ILE A 134 2.93 19.62 -8.88
N ALA A 135 2.39 18.61 -9.59
CA ALA A 135 2.04 18.72 -11.00
C ALA A 135 0.89 19.72 -11.22
N GLN A 136 -0.17 19.65 -10.41
CA GLN A 136 -1.29 20.59 -10.42
C GLN A 136 -0.81 22.02 -10.17
N PHE A 137 0.06 22.24 -9.18
CA PHE A 137 0.61 23.56 -8.86
C PHE A 137 1.31 24.23 -10.05
N GLN A 138 1.99 23.43 -10.87
CA GLN A 138 2.76 23.88 -12.03
C GLN A 138 1.99 23.79 -13.36
N ALA A 139 0.68 23.47 -13.32
CA ALA A 139 -0.13 23.16 -14.50
C ALA A 139 0.45 22.06 -15.41
N LYS A 140 1.28 21.17 -14.88
CA LYS A 140 1.87 20.01 -15.58
C LYS A 140 0.98 18.76 -15.51
N GLU A 141 -0.25 18.91 -15.05
CA GLU A 141 -1.19 17.80 -14.99
C GLU A 141 -1.67 17.37 -16.38
N THR A 142 -2.04 16.10 -16.50
CA THR A 142 -2.50 15.50 -17.77
C THR A 142 -4.01 15.50 -17.92
N THR A 143 -4.73 16.20 -17.03
CA THR A 143 -6.19 16.27 -17.06
C THR A 143 -6.67 16.97 -18.33
N ASP A 144 -7.51 16.28 -19.10
CA ASP A 144 -8.13 16.86 -20.30
C ASP A 144 -9.38 17.66 -19.91
N ILE A 145 -9.28 18.99 -20.00
CA ILE A 145 -10.40 19.91 -19.79
C ILE A 145 -10.96 20.28 -21.16
N PRO A 146 -12.22 19.95 -21.47
CA PRO A 146 -12.80 20.26 -22.77
C PRO A 146 -12.72 21.75 -23.09
N ASP A 147 -12.36 22.10 -24.32
CA ASP A 147 -12.22 23.49 -24.76
C ASP A 147 -13.52 24.30 -24.57
N GLU A 148 -14.68 23.66 -24.68
CA GLU A 148 -15.98 24.29 -24.38
C GLU A 148 -16.06 24.87 -22.96
N ILE A 149 -15.45 24.19 -21.99
CA ILE A 149 -15.41 24.64 -20.60
C ILE A 149 -14.51 25.87 -20.48
N ILE A 150 -13.35 25.83 -21.13
CA ILE A 150 -12.41 26.97 -21.17
C ILE A 150 -13.06 28.19 -21.84
N GLU A 151 -13.79 28.00 -22.94
CA GLU A 151 -14.54 29.07 -23.62
C GLU A 151 -15.69 29.62 -22.75
N LYS A 152 -16.42 28.76 -22.02
CA LYS A 152 -17.41 29.22 -21.02
C LYS A 152 -16.76 30.12 -19.95
N ILE A 153 -15.58 29.75 -19.46
CA ILE A 153 -14.84 30.53 -18.47
C ILE A 153 -14.39 31.87 -19.06
N LYS A 154 -13.82 31.87 -20.28
CA LYS A 154 -13.44 33.11 -21.00
C LYS A 154 -14.62 34.05 -21.21
N ASN A 155 -15.79 33.52 -21.58
CA ASN A 155 -17.00 34.32 -21.76
C ASN A 155 -17.49 34.92 -20.44
N GLN A 156 -17.39 34.18 -19.34
CA GLN A 156 -17.74 34.69 -18.01
C GLN A 156 -16.77 35.79 -17.55
N ILE A 157 -15.46 35.66 -17.83
CA ILE A 157 -14.45 36.69 -17.58
C ILE A 157 -14.77 37.97 -18.36
N LYS A 158 -15.08 37.84 -19.66
CA LYS A 158 -15.48 38.97 -20.52
C LYS A 158 -16.75 39.65 -20.01
N LYS A 159 -17.74 38.86 -19.57
CA LYS A 159 -19.00 39.38 -19.00
C LYS A 159 -18.77 40.19 -17.73
N GLU A 160 -17.82 39.77 -16.88
CA GLU A 160 -17.44 40.48 -15.66
C GLU A 160 -16.44 41.62 -15.91
N ARG A 161 -15.97 41.82 -17.16
CA ARG A 161 -14.98 42.83 -17.56
C ARG A 161 -13.70 42.79 -16.71
N LEU A 162 -13.23 41.58 -16.40
CA LEU A 162 -12.03 41.36 -15.60
C LEU A 162 -10.78 41.39 -16.49
N ASP A 163 -9.72 42.04 -16.03
CA ASP A 163 -8.42 41.98 -16.65
C ASP A 163 -7.66 40.71 -16.22
N LEU A 164 -6.65 40.31 -17.00
CA LEU A 164 -5.80 39.15 -16.69
C LEU A 164 -5.15 39.24 -15.29
N LYS A 165 -4.90 40.46 -14.80
CA LYS A 165 -4.30 40.71 -13.48
C LYS A 165 -5.24 40.37 -12.33
N ASP A 166 -6.55 40.45 -12.56
CA ASP A 166 -7.57 40.20 -11.53
C ASP A 166 -7.90 38.70 -11.38
N ILE A 167 -7.43 37.88 -12.32
CA ILE A 167 -7.65 36.43 -12.36
C ILE A 167 -6.69 35.73 -11.37
N THR A 168 -6.96 35.95 -10.09
CA THR A 168 -6.33 35.22 -8.98
C THR A 168 -6.96 33.83 -8.80
N ASN A 169 -6.30 32.91 -8.09
CA ASN A 169 -6.86 31.58 -7.80
C ASN A 169 -8.23 31.68 -7.11
N LYS A 170 -8.41 32.68 -6.22
CA LYS A 170 -9.69 32.97 -5.57
C LYS A 170 -10.74 33.40 -6.59
N LYS A 171 -10.40 34.31 -7.51
CA LYS A 171 -11.32 34.79 -8.53
C LYS A 171 -11.72 33.68 -9.51
N THR A 172 -10.78 32.86 -9.96
CA THR A 172 -11.06 31.69 -10.80
C THR A 172 -12.02 30.74 -10.09
N LYS A 173 -11.83 30.47 -8.80
CA LYS A 173 -12.75 29.64 -7.99
C LYS A 173 -14.17 30.22 -7.93
N GLU A 174 -14.31 31.55 -7.77
CA GLU A 174 -15.60 32.23 -7.80
C GLU A 174 -16.30 32.09 -9.16
N ILE A 175 -15.56 32.25 -10.26
CA ILE A 175 -16.07 32.07 -11.63
C ILE A 175 -16.55 30.64 -11.84
N LEU A 176 -15.74 29.64 -11.47
CA LEU A 176 -16.11 28.23 -11.56
C LEU A 176 -17.36 27.92 -10.72
N LYS A 177 -17.48 28.50 -9.52
CA LYS A 177 -18.68 28.37 -8.69
C LYS A 177 -19.92 28.94 -9.37
N LYS A 178 -19.84 30.11 -10.01
CA LYS A 178 -20.97 30.71 -10.75
C LYS A 178 -21.41 29.87 -11.94
N LEU A 179 -20.47 29.16 -12.57
CA LEU A 179 -20.73 28.26 -13.69
C LEU A 179 -21.14 26.84 -13.27
N ASN A 180 -21.25 26.56 -11.96
CA ASN A 180 -21.49 25.23 -11.38
C ASN A 180 -20.44 24.19 -11.79
N LEU A 181 -19.20 24.62 -11.96
CA LEU A 181 -18.05 23.84 -12.43
C LEU A 181 -17.15 23.39 -11.27
N ASN A 182 -17.74 22.82 -10.22
CA ASN A 182 -17.04 22.47 -8.98
C ASN A 182 -15.95 21.40 -9.17
N LYS A 183 -16.13 20.50 -10.15
CA LYS A 183 -15.16 19.45 -10.48
C LYS A 183 -13.79 19.98 -10.93
N TYR A 184 -13.69 21.25 -11.31
CA TYR A 184 -12.46 21.85 -11.83
C TYR A 184 -11.72 22.72 -10.82
N TYR A 185 -12.10 22.68 -9.53
CA TYR A 185 -11.44 23.50 -8.50
C TYR A 185 -9.97 23.12 -8.29
N GLU A 186 -9.61 21.84 -8.42
CA GLU A 186 -8.23 21.39 -8.30
C GLU A 186 -7.38 21.78 -9.52
N HIS A 187 -8.04 21.97 -10.67
CA HIS A 187 -7.41 22.30 -11.95
C HIS A 187 -7.33 23.82 -12.22
N ILE A 188 -7.50 24.66 -11.18
CA ILE A 188 -7.41 26.12 -11.31
C ILE A 188 -6.06 26.57 -11.91
N PRO A 189 -4.89 26.05 -11.49
CA PRO A 189 -3.62 26.45 -12.10
C PRO A 189 -3.58 26.14 -13.61
N PHE A 190 -4.09 24.97 -14.03
CA PHE A 190 -4.15 24.58 -15.43
C PHE A 190 -5.09 25.46 -16.26
N ILE A 191 -6.27 25.77 -15.72
CA ILE A 191 -7.20 26.72 -16.36
C ILE A 191 -6.54 28.09 -16.54
N LYS A 192 -5.81 28.56 -15.52
CA LYS A 192 -5.11 29.85 -15.60
C LYS A 192 -4.01 29.85 -16.66
N ASP A 193 -3.26 28.75 -16.79
CA ASP A 193 -2.26 28.61 -17.85
C ASP A 193 -2.91 28.68 -19.24
N LYS A 194 -4.05 28.00 -19.45
CA LYS A 194 -4.84 28.09 -20.69
C LYS A 194 -5.42 29.48 -20.97
N LEU A 195 -5.59 30.32 -19.94
CA LEU A 195 -5.98 31.73 -20.07
C LEU A 195 -4.79 32.67 -20.34
N GLY A 196 -3.56 32.15 -20.38
CA GLY A 196 -2.32 32.90 -20.64
C GLY A 196 -1.57 33.36 -19.38
N ILE A 197 -1.98 32.91 -18.20
CA ILE A 197 -1.32 33.23 -16.92
C ILE A 197 -0.41 32.07 -16.54
N LYS A 198 0.90 32.25 -16.76
CA LYS A 198 1.88 31.21 -16.49
C LYS A 198 1.93 30.84 -15.00
N PRO A 199 1.94 29.54 -14.66
CA PRO A 199 2.11 29.08 -13.29
C PRO A 199 3.57 29.25 -12.82
N PRO A 200 3.82 29.22 -11.50
CA PRO A 200 5.16 29.01 -10.98
C PRO A 200 5.71 27.65 -11.43
N ILE A 201 6.98 27.61 -11.84
CA ILE A 201 7.66 26.39 -12.29
C ILE A 201 8.79 26.05 -11.31
N MET A 202 8.81 24.80 -10.85
CA MET A 202 9.89 24.22 -10.06
C MET A 202 10.86 23.48 -10.97
N THR A 203 12.15 23.53 -10.64
CA THR A 203 13.17 22.73 -11.33
C THR A 203 12.99 21.24 -11.02
N PRO A 204 13.31 20.32 -11.95
CA PRO A 204 13.24 18.88 -11.69
C PRO A 204 14.03 18.42 -10.46
N GLN A 205 15.17 19.08 -10.18
CA GLN A 205 15.98 18.82 -8.99
C GLN A 205 15.19 19.15 -7.72
N LEU A 206 14.60 20.34 -7.64
CA LEU A 206 13.73 20.75 -6.53
C LEU A 206 12.54 19.80 -6.34
N GLU A 207 11.85 19.39 -7.42
CA GLU A 207 10.75 18.43 -7.33
C GLU A 207 11.19 17.10 -6.71
N THR A 208 12.37 16.60 -7.13
CA THR A 208 12.96 15.36 -6.59
C THR A 208 13.32 15.52 -5.12
N THR A 209 13.97 16.63 -4.74
CA THR A 209 14.30 16.93 -3.35
C THR A 209 13.05 17.02 -2.48
N LEU A 210 11.99 17.72 -2.93
CA LEU A 210 10.71 17.79 -2.22
C LEU A 210 10.08 16.41 -2.04
N CYS A 211 10.13 15.55 -3.05
CA CYS A 211 9.65 14.17 -2.93
C CYS A 211 10.43 13.35 -1.90
N ASN A 212 11.76 13.50 -1.86
CA ASN A 212 12.61 12.80 -0.90
C ASN A 212 12.31 13.25 0.54
N LEU A 213 12.27 14.56 0.78
CA LEU A 213 11.90 15.11 2.08
C LEU A 213 10.48 14.67 2.50
N PHE A 214 9.53 14.61 1.56
CA PHE A 214 8.19 14.12 1.82
C PHE A 214 8.15 12.64 2.25
N MET A 215 9.09 11.82 1.76
CA MET A 215 9.22 10.42 2.20
C MET A 215 9.78 10.34 3.61
N GLU A 216 10.76 11.17 3.95
CA GLU A 216 11.39 11.20 5.29
C GLU A 216 10.39 11.58 6.38
N ILE A 217 9.45 12.52 6.12
CA ILE A 217 8.45 12.92 7.12
C ILE A 217 7.38 11.85 7.41
N GLN A 218 7.26 10.78 6.61
CA GLN A 218 6.18 9.79 6.78
C GLN A 218 6.28 9.02 8.10
N GLU A 219 7.49 8.64 8.48
CA GLU A 219 7.77 7.87 9.70
C GLU A 219 7.57 8.72 10.96
N PRO A 220 8.21 9.90 11.11
CA PRO A 220 7.95 10.82 12.22
C PRO A 220 6.49 11.22 12.32
N TYR A 221 5.82 11.48 11.19
CA TYR A 221 4.39 11.77 11.20
C TYR A 221 3.59 10.64 11.87
N SER A 222 3.91 9.38 11.56
CA SER A 222 3.20 8.23 12.11
C SER A 222 3.43 8.08 13.63
N LYS A 223 4.58 8.51 14.13
CA LYS A 223 4.94 8.55 15.55
C LYS A 223 4.21 9.65 16.34
N TYR A 224 4.05 10.83 15.76
CA TYR A 224 3.48 12.01 16.43
C TYR A 224 2.04 12.34 16.03
N CYS A 225 1.41 11.55 15.15
CA CYS A 225 0.01 11.73 14.76
C CYS A 225 -0.92 11.53 15.98
N PRO A 226 -1.81 12.48 16.30
CA PRO A 226 -2.82 12.31 17.34
C PRO A 226 -3.72 11.10 17.05
N LYS A 227 -4.17 10.39 18.10
CA LYS A 227 -5.02 9.20 17.97
C LYS A 227 -6.36 9.48 17.29
N ASP A 228 -6.88 10.69 17.45
CA ASP A 228 -8.17 11.11 16.87
C ASP A 228 -8.04 11.51 15.38
N ARG A 229 -6.81 11.65 14.88
CA ARG A 229 -6.53 12.09 13.51
C ARG A 229 -6.17 10.90 12.62
N VAL A 230 -6.94 10.75 11.53
CA VAL A 230 -6.73 9.68 10.54
C VAL A 230 -5.99 10.19 9.29
N ASN A 231 -6.21 11.47 8.92
CA ASN A 231 -5.69 12.05 7.68
C ASN A 231 -4.30 12.65 7.87
N PHE A 232 -3.43 12.55 6.85
CA PHE A 232 -2.11 13.18 6.83
C PHE A 232 -2.17 14.72 7.01
N LEU A 233 -1.02 15.36 7.20
CA LEU A 233 -0.89 16.83 7.07
C LEU A 233 -1.49 17.31 5.76
N ASN A 234 -2.04 18.53 5.74
CA ASN A 234 -2.53 19.11 4.52
C ASN A 234 -1.35 19.26 3.53
N TYR A 235 -1.51 18.76 2.31
CA TYR A 235 -0.40 18.72 1.35
C TYR A 235 0.09 20.11 0.93
N TYR A 236 -0.79 21.11 0.80
CA TYR A 236 -0.35 22.49 0.52
C TYR A 236 0.45 23.07 1.69
N TYR A 237 0.05 22.77 2.93
CA TYR A 237 0.82 23.13 4.12
C TYR A 237 2.18 22.41 4.16
N THR A 238 2.21 21.12 3.86
CA THR A 238 3.46 20.34 3.82
C THR A 238 4.41 20.87 2.76
N ILE A 239 3.94 21.14 1.54
CA ILE A 239 4.77 21.73 0.47
C ILE A 239 5.27 23.12 0.90
N TYR A 240 4.41 23.95 1.51
CA TYR A 240 4.81 25.26 2.02
C TYR A 240 5.99 25.13 2.99
N LYS A 241 5.90 24.24 3.99
CA LYS A 241 6.96 24.04 4.98
C LYS A 241 8.24 23.45 4.38
N LEU A 242 8.12 22.52 3.44
CA LEU A 242 9.28 21.97 2.73
C LEU A 242 9.98 23.03 1.87
N CYS A 243 9.21 23.90 1.19
CA CYS A 243 9.78 25.04 0.48
C CYS A 243 10.43 26.05 1.43
N GLU A 244 9.87 26.24 2.63
CA GLU A 244 10.44 27.11 3.67
C GLU A 244 11.78 26.58 4.19
N LEU A 245 11.91 25.26 4.39
CA LEU A 245 13.17 24.60 4.76
C LEU A 245 14.25 24.70 3.68
N LEU A 246 13.86 24.63 2.41
CA LEU A 246 14.76 24.74 1.26
C LEU A 246 15.04 26.20 0.83
N ASP A 247 14.61 27.18 1.62
CA ASP A 247 14.66 28.61 1.36
C ASP A 247 14.05 29.04 0.00
N GLN A 248 13.10 28.26 -0.51
CA GLN A 248 12.38 28.53 -1.77
C GLN A 248 11.19 29.47 -1.54
N ARG A 249 11.48 30.67 -0.99
CA ARG A 249 10.46 31.64 -0.55
C ARG A 249 9.58 32.18 -1.68
N GLN A 250 10.07 32.13 -2.92
CA GLN A 250 9.34 32.60 -4.11
C GLN A 250 8.03 31.85 -4.38
N PHE A 251 7.89 30.60 -3.90
CA PHE A 251 6.67 29.81 -4.11
C PHE A 251 5.63 29.99 -3.00
N LEU A 252 6.04 30.45 -1.81
CA LEU A 252 5.19 30.55 -0.63
C LEU A 252 3.89 31.36 -0.85
N PRO A 253 3.90 32.49 -1.59
CA PRO A 253 2.68 33.27 -1.83
C PRO A 253 1.61 32.55 -2.67
N TYR A 254 1.98 31.49 -3.40
CA TYR A 254 1.08 30.76 -4.28
C TYR A 254 0.33 29.63 -3.57
N PHE A 255 0.81 29.18 -2.41
CA PHE A 255 0.18 28.08 -1.67
C PHE A 255 -1.04 28.57 -0.87
N PRO A 256 -2.23 27.99 -1.09
CA PRO A 256 -3.41 28.32 -0.30
C PRO A 256 -3.27 27.72 1.11
N MET A 257 -2.89 28.54 2.08
CA MET A 257 -2.85 28.16 3.48
C MET A 257 -4.26 27.93 4.05
N LEU A 258 -4.35 27.09 5.08
CA LEU A 258 -5.60 26.83 5.78
C LEU A 258 -6.13 28.11 6.43
N ILE A 259 -7.44 28.36 6.24
CA ILE A 259 -8.14 29.52 6.81
C ILE A 259 -8.36 29.33 8.33
N ASP A 260 -8.58 28.08 8.74
CA ASP A 260 -8.90 27.69 10.11
C ASP A 260 -7.64 27.72 10.99
N ARG A 261 -7.62 28.62 11.97
CA ARG A 261 -6.46 28.87 12.84
C ARG A 261 -6.15 27.68 13.74
N GLU A 262 -7.16 27.00 14.27
CA GLU A 262 -6.97 25.86 15.18
C GLU A 262 -6.32 24.69 14.43
N LYS A 263 -6.82 24.38 13.23
CA LYS A 263 -6.24 23.34 12.36
C LYS A 263 -4.83 23.66 11.88
N LYS A 264 -4.50 24.95 11.76
CA LYS A 264 -3.15 25.40 11.43
C LYS A 264 -2.22 25.17 12.63
N ILE A 265 -2.62 25.57 13.83
CA ILE A 265 -1.85 25.36 15.06
C ILE A 265 -1.60 23.87 15.30
N GLU A 266 -2.62 23.02 15.15
CA GLU A 266 -2.47 21.57 15.29
C GLU A 266 -1.42 20.99 14.33
N GLN A 267 -1.42 21.45 13.07
CA GLN A 267 -0.43 21.01 12.08
C GLN A 267 0.97 21.56 12.35
N ASP A 268 1.09 22.80 12.83
CA ASP A 268 2.37 23.37 13.27
C ASP A 268 2.94 22.61 14.47
N MET A 269 2.11 22.14 15.41
CA MET A 269 2.55 21.30 16.53
C MET A 269 3.09 19.95 16.07
N ILE A 270 2.38 19.27 15.17
CA ILE A 270 2.86 18.00 14.59
C ILE A 270 4.14 18.23 13.80
N TRP A 271 4.19 19.28 12.97
CA TRP A 271 5.35 19.65 12.19
C TRP A 271 6.58 19.92 13.05
N LYS A 272 6.40 20.62 14.18
CA LYS A 272 7.47 20.88 15.15
C LYS A 272 8.09 19.58 15.68
N ASN A 273 7.26 18.59 16.00
CA ASN A 273 7.74 17.29 16.47
C ASN A 273 8.47 16.52 15.36
N ILE A 274 7.97 16.59 14.12
CA ILE A 274 8.64 16.00 12.95
C ILE A 274 10.02 16.63 12.74
N CYS A 275 10.11 17.96 12.76
CA CYS A 275 11.38 18.68 12.64
C CYS A 275 12.36 18.26 13.73
N ALA A 276 11.91 18.12 14.98
CA ALA A 276 12.75 17.69 16.09
C ALA A 276 13.26 16.25 15.93
N ASP A 277 12.47 15.34 15.35
CA ASP A 277 12.84 13.93 15.14
C ASP A 277 13.84 13.76 13.97
N LEU A 278 13.74 14.63 12.97
CA LEU A 278 14.60 14.63 11.78
C LEU A 278 15.81 15.58 11.90
N ASP A 279 15.96 16.26 13.03
CA ASP A 279 16.97 17.31 13.26
C ASP A 279 16.93 18.44 12.20
N TRP A 280 15.72 18.84 11.82
CA TRP A 280 15.46 19.94 10.89
C TRP A 280 15.14 21.25 11.62
N ASP A 281 15.50 22.38 11.00
CA ASP A 281 15.18 23.71 11.52
C ASP A 281 13.66 23.93 11.56
N TYR A 282 13.12 24.19 12.75
CA TYR A 282 11.71 24.54 12.89
C TYR A 282 11.50 26.04 12.71
N ILE A 283 10.82 26.40 11.61
CA ILE A 283 10.38 27.78 11.34
C ILE A 283 8.89 27.89 11.72
N PRO A 284 8.52 28.72 12.71
CA PRO A 284 7.14 28.88 13.13
C PRO A 284 6.34 29.68 12.09
N THR A 285 5.15 29.19 11.72
CA THR A 285 4.26 29.89 10.76
C THR A 285 3.05 30.56 11.45
N VAL A 286 2.92 30.40 12.77
CA VAL A 286 1.96 31.06 13.67
C VAL A 286 2.66 31.47 14.96
#